data_AF-A0A660Q9W3-F1
#
_entry.id   AF-A0A660Q9W3-F1
#
_cell.length_a   1.000
_cell.length_b   1.000
_cell.length_c   1.000
_cell.angle_alpha   90.00
_cell.angle_beta   90.00
_cell.angle_gamma   90.00
#
_symmetry.space_group_name_H-M   'P 1'
#
loop_
_entity.id
_entity.type
_entity.pdbx_description
1 polymer ?
#
loop_
_entity_poly.entity_id
_entity_poly.type
_entity_poly.pdbx_seq_one_letter_code
_entity_poly.pdbx_strand_id
1 'polypeptide(L)'
;MKNKLRHKKGFALVSVLFIIAAISLMLGMLIQIGGQRSFTSRKLVDQVKALAYAEAGIVYAYAILSTDFDQRDNASLSAETSYQEGSFDLTLTPVSNKYVIVNSVGKCGDALRAVEILIDDENAGGPQFPDYSNMEGFNYAVLSGG
;
A
#
# COMPACT_ATOMS: atom_id res chain seq x y z
N MET A 1 -55.29 -49.75 10.72
CA MET A 1 -54.18 -49.20 11.55
C MET A 1 -52.81 -49.20 10.83
N LYS A 2 -52.75 -48.96 9.51
CA LYS A 2 -51.49 -49.03 8.70
C LYS A 2 -50.90 -47.68 8.27
N ASN A 3 -51.58 -46.55 8.51
CA ASN A 3 -51.13 -45.23 8.02
C ASN A 3 -50.11 -44.50 8.93
N LYS A 4 -49.94 -44.87 10.20
CA LYS A 4 -48.99 -44.18 11.10
C LYS A 4 -47.51 -44.49 10.83
N LEU A 5 -47.19 -45.61 10.18
CA LEU A 5 -45.80 -45.99 9.87
C LEU A 5 -45.23 -45.28 8.64
N ARG A 6 -46.08 -44.79 7.72
CA ARG A 6 -45.65 -44.04 6.52
C ARG A 6 -45.14 -42.63 6.85
N HIS A 7 -45.71 -41.96 7.85
CA HIS A 7 -45.26 -40.61 8.26
C HIS A 7 -43.88 -40.59 8.94
N LYS A 8 -43.52 -41.63 9.71
CA LYS A 8 -42.21 -41.70 10.37
C LYS A 8 -41.04 -41.84 9.40
N LYS A 9 -41.25 -42.50 8.25
CA LYS A 9 -40.21 -42.67 7.22
C LYS A 9 -39.98 -41.40 6.38
N GLY A 10 -41.03 -40.60 6.16
CA GLY A 10 -40.90 -39.30 5.46
C GLY A 10 -40.08 -38.29 6.26
N PHE A 11 -40.29 -38.24 7.59
CA PHE A 11 -39.59 -37.29 8.45
C PHE A 11 -38.07 -37.59 8.57
N ALA A 12 -37.69 -38.87 8.59
CA ALA A 12 -36.28 -39.28 8.63
C ALA A 12 -35.51 -38.87 7.37
N LEU A 13 -36.16 -38.93 6.20
CA LEU A 13 -35.53 -38.56 4.94
C LEU A 13 -35.33 -37.04 4.84
N VAL A 14 -36.29 -36.25 5.34
CA VAL A 14 -36.17 -34.79 5.42
C VAL A 14 -35.06 -34.38 6.38
N SER A 15 -34.93 -35.03 7.54
CA SER A 15 -33.84 -34.71 8.49
C SER A 15 -32.46 -35.01 7.91
N VAL A 16 -32.31 -36.11 7.17
CA VAL A 16 -31.02 -36.46 6.54
C VAL A 16 -30.67 -35.47 5.44
N LEU A 17 -31.62 -35.08 4.59
CA LEU A 17 -31.42 -34.04 3.57
C LEU A 17 -31.03 -32.70 4.20
N PHE A 18 -31.65 -32.33 5.31
CA PHE A 18 -31.32 -31.09 6.01
C PHE A 18 -29.89 -31.09 6.57
N ILE A 19 -29.45 -32.23 7.13
CA ILE A 19 -28.08 -32.40 7.62
C ILE A 19 -27.08 -32.30 6.46
N ILE A 20 -27.35 -32.96 5.33
CA ILE A 20 -26.48 -32.89 4.16
C ILE A 20 -26.39 -31.45 3.65
N ALA A 21 -27.53 -30.75 3.51
CA ALA A 21 -27.56 -29.35 3.08
C ALA A 21 -26.79 -28.43 4.04
N ALA A 22 -26.93 -28.62 5.36
CA ALA A 22 -26.20 -27.85 6.36
C ALA A 22 -24.68 -28.08 6.28
N ILE A 23 -24.24 -29.33 6.10
CA ILE A 23 -22.81 -29.66 5.95
C ILE A 23 -22.25 -29.07 4.65
N SER A 24 -22.99 -29.18 3.54
CA SER A 24 -22.58 -28.58 2.26
C SER A 24 -22.43 -27.06 2.34
N LEU A 25 -23.36 -26.38 3.04
CA LEU A 25 -23.26 -24.94 3.28
C LEU A 25 -22.06 -24.56 4.13
N MET A 26 -21.79 -25.30 5.22
CA MET A 26 -20.62 -25.04 6.08
C MET A 26 -19.30 -25.21 5.32
N LEU A 27 -19.18 -26.26 4.50
CA LEU A 27 -18.00 -26.47 3.65
C LEU A 27 -17.82 -25.35 2.62
N GLY A 28 -18.92 -24.90 1.99
CA GLY A 28 -18.89 -23.77 1.06
C GLY A 28 -18.39 -22.48 1.70
N MET A 29 -18.84 -22.17 2.93
CA MET A 29 -18.39 -20.99 3.67
C MET A 29 -16.90 -21.06 4.04
N LEU A 30 -16.40 -22.22 4.47
CA LEU A 30 -14.98 -22.41 4.81
C LEU A 30 -14.06 -22.15 3.61
N ILE A 31 -14.46 -22.60 2.42
CA ILE A 31 -13.69 -22.37 1.19
C ILE A 31 -13.66 -20.88 0.85
N GLN A 32 -14.79 -20.17 0.96
CA GLN A 32 -14.84 -18.73 0.70
C GLN A 32 -13.95 -17.92 1.67
N ILE A 33 -13.96 -18.27 2.95
CA ILE A 33 -13.11 -17.61 3.96
C ILE A 33 -11.62 -17.83 3.63
N GLY A 34 -11.24 -19.03 3.18
CA GLY A 34 -9.87 -19.33 2.75
C GLY A 34 -9.41 -18.46 1.57
N GLY A 35 -10.27 -18.25 0.58
CA GLY A 35 -9.98 -17.40 -0.58
C GLY A 35 -9.80 -15.92 -0.23
N GLN A 36 -10.64 -15.39 0.66
CA GLN A 36 -10.55 -13.97 1.07
C GLN A 36 -9.27 -13.65 1.85
N ARG A 37 -8.78 -14.60 2.67
CA ARG A 37 -7.53 -14.41 3.44
C ARG A 37 -6.32 -14.28 2.53
N SER A 38 -6.19 -15.15 1.53
CA SER A 38 -5.02 -15.13 0.63
C SER A 38 -4.95 -13.85 -0.22
N PHE A 39 -6.10 -13.37 -0.70
CA PHE A 39 -6.19 -12.12 -1.44
C PHE A 39 -5.79 -10.92 -0.56
N THR A 40 -6.30 -10.87 0.68
CA THR A 40 -5.98 -9.78 1.62
C THR A 40 -4.50 -9.78 1.98
N SER A 41 -3.90 -10.94 2.24
CA SER A 41 -2.46 -11.04 2.55
C SER A 41 -1.59 -10.59 1.38
N ARG A 42 -1.91 -10.98 0.14
CA ARG A 42 -1.16 -10.51 -1.04
C ARG A 42 -1.24 -8.99 -1.18
N LYS A 43 -2.44 -8.43 -1.05
CA LYS A 43 -2.65 -6.98 -1.11
C LYS A 43 -1.84 -6.23 -0.04
N LEU A 44 -1.74 -6.76 1.18
CA LEU A 44 -0.93 -6.16 2.24
C LEU A 44 0.57 -6.24 1.91
N VAL A 45 1.04 -7.38 1.42
CA VAL A 45 2.45 -7.54 0.99
C VAL A 45 2.79 -6.56 -0.13
N ASP A 46 1.92 -6.42 -1.14
CA ASP A 46 2.12 -5.49 -2.25
C ASP A 46 2.15 -4.04 -1.76
N GLN A 47 1.30 -3.68 -0.78
CA GLN A 47 1.33 -2.35 -0.15
C GLN A 47 2.62 -2.07 0.61
N VAL A 48 3.14 -3.04 1.37
CA VAL A 48 4.42 -2.90 2.08
C VAL A 48 5.58 -2.79 1.10
N LYS A 49 5.58 -3.59 0.03
CA LYS A 49 6.59 -3.50 -1.05
C LYS A 49 6.53 -2.15 -1.76
N ALA A 50 5.33 -1.67 -2.12
CA ALA A 50 5.15 -0.36 -2.74
C ALA A 50 5.67 0.77 -1.84
N LEU A 51 5.45 0.70 -0.52
CA LEU A 51 6.03 1.66 0.43
C LEU A 51 7.57 1.59 0.44
N ALA A 52 8.14 0.39 0.50
CA ALA A 52 9.59 0.21 0.48
C ALA A 52 10.24 0.76 -0.81
N TYR A 53 9.57 0.62 -1.97
CA TYR A 53 10.04 1.22 -3.21
C TYR A 53 9.94 2.75 -3.20
N ALA A 54 8.87 3.31 -2.61
CA ALA A 54 8.76 4.75 -2.42
C ALA A 54 9.91 5.29 -1.56
N GLU A 55 10.21 4.64 -0.43
CA GLU A 55 11.33 4.97 0.45
C GLU A 55 12.69 4.84 -0.26
N ALA A 56 12.87 3.80 -1.09
CA ALA A 56 14.09 3.64 -1.90
C ALA A 56 14.29 4.81 -2.87
N GLY A 57 13.21 5.32 -3.48
CA GLY A 57 13.27 6.53 -4.32
C GLY A 57 13.70 7.76 -3.54
N ILE A 58 13.20 7.95 -2.31
CA ILE A 58 13.65 9.03 -1.44
C ILE A 58 15.14 8.92 -1.11
N VAL A 59 15.63 7.73 -0.75
CA VAL A 59 17.04 7.48 -0.47
C VAL A 59 17.91 7.75 -1.71
N TYR A 60 17.42 7.37 -2.90
CA TYR A 60 18.09 7.64 -4.17
C TYR A 60 18.21 9.14 -4.45
N ALA A 61 17.13 9.90 -4.32
CA ALA A 61 17.17 11.36 -4.47
C ALA A 61 18.07 12.02 -3.44
N TYR A 62 18.02 11.59 -2.17
CA TYR A 62 18.92 12.09 -1.13
C TYR A 62 20.39 11.84 -1.49
N ALA A 63 20.74 10.65 -1.97
CA ALA A 63 22.13 10.34 -2.37
C ALA A 63 22.64 11.29 -3.46
N ILE A 64 21.80 11.64 -4.43
CA ILE A 64 22.16 12.57 -5.51
C ILE A 64 22.27 14.00 -4.98
N LEU A 65 21.24 14.47 -4.27
CA LEU A 65 21.18 15.84 -3.75
C LEU A 65 22.24 16.11 -2.67
N SER A 66 22.63 15.09 -1.91
CA SER A 66 23.72 15.21 -0.93
C SER A 66 25.10 15.35 -1.59
N THR A 67 25.24 14.91 -2.84
CA THR A 67 26.48 15.07 -3.62
C THR A 67 26.49 16.40 -4.39
N ASP A 68 25.36 16.76 -4.99
CA ASP A 68 25.18 17.97 -5.78
C ASP A 68 23.73 18.48 -5.66
N PHE A 69 23.52 19.50 -4.82
CA PHE A 69 22.19 20.05 -4.56
C PHE A 69 21.63 20.87 -5.74
N ASP A 70 22.46 21.22 -6.72
CA ASP A 70 21.98 21.88 -7.95
C ASP A 70 21.25 20.91 -8.88
N GLN A 71 21.28 19.61 -8.59
CA GLN A 71 20.45 18.60 -9.26
C GLN A 71 18.95 18.68 -8.88
N ARG A 72 18.56 19.51 -7.92
CA ARG A 72 17.14 19.66 -7.49
C ARG A 72 16.18 20.06 -8.61
N ASP A 73 16.69 20.76 -9.62
CA ASP A 73 15.91 21.22 -10.79
C ASP A 73 16.06 20.26 -11.99
N ASN A 74 16.75 19.13 -11.82
CA ASN A 74 17.02 18.19 -12.90
C ASN A 74 15.80 17.32 -13.20
N ALA A 75 15.14 17.63 -14.32
CA ALA A 75 13.99 16.87 -14.80
C ALA A 75 14.27 15.38 -15.06
N SER A 76 15.53 14.99 -15.33
CA SER A 76 15.85 13.57 -15.55
C SER A 76 15.76 12.72 -14.29
N LEU A 77 15.77 13.35 -13.10
CA LEU A 77 15.54 12.66 -11.83
C LEU A 77 14.06 12.41 -11.57
N SER A 78 13.17 13.14 -12.24
CA SER A 78 11.72 13.00 -12.07
C SER A 78 11.12 11.93 -13.00
N ALA A 79 11.86 10.84 -13.22
CA ALA A 79 11.48 9.77 -14.12
C ALA A 79 11.24 8.45 -13.35
N GLU A 80 10.30 7.67 -13.86
CA GLU A 80 10.02 6.34 -13.32
C GLU A 80 11.25 5.44 -13.46
N THR A 81 11.72 4.93 -12.33
CA THR A 81 12.89 4.06 -12.22
C THR A 81 12.46 2.67 -11.79
N SER A 82 12.79 1.67 -12.61
CA SER A 82 12.51 0.27 -12.30
C SER A 82 13.46 -0.25 -11.23
N TYR A 83 12.91 -0.93 -10.21
CA TYR A 83 13.69 -1.53 -9.13
C TYR A 83 13.14 -2.92 -8.79
N GLN A 84 13.87 -3.96 -9.20
CA GLN A 84 13.50 -5.37 -9.03
C GLN A 84 12.10 -5.70 -9.60
N GLU A 85 11.14 -6.06 -8.75
CA GLU A 85 9.77 -6.43 -9.12
C GLU A 85 8.81 -5.23 -9.18
N GLY A 86 9.29 -4.02 -8.89
CA GLY A 86 8.50 -2.81 -8.88
C GLY A 86 9.19 -1.62 -9.54
N SER A 87 8.62 -0.45 -9.31
CA SER A 87 9.18 0.82 -9.74
C SER A 87 8.93 1.90 -8.70
N PHE A 88 9.66 2.98 -8.78
CA PHE A 88 9.31 4.22 -8.10
C PHE A 88 9.35 5.37 -9.10
N ASP A 89 8.44 6.32 -8.92
CA ASP A 89 8.40 7.56 -9.68
C ASP A 89 8.73 8.70 -8.74
N LEU A 90 9.68 9.54 -9.13
CA LEU A 90 10.20 10.58 -8.26
C LEU A 90 9.77 11.95 -8.80
N THR A 91 9.51 12.89 -7.90
CA THR A 91 9.20 14.27 -8.27
C THR A 91 9.89 15.19 -7.30
N LEU A 92 10.75 16.05 -7.83
CA LEU A 92 11.46 17.08 -7.08
C LEU A 92 10.73 18.40 -7.27
N THR A 93 10.31 19.02 -6.17
CA THR A 93 9.72 20.36 -6.17
C THR A 93 10.64 21.30 -5.41
N PRO A 94 11.46 22.10 -6.11
CA PRO A 94 12.33 23.10 -5.48
C PRO A 94 11.46 24.17 -4.82
N VAL A 95 11.65 24.39 -3.52
CA VAL A 95 10.93 25.42 -2.75
C VAL A 95 11.77 26.68 -2.63
N SER A 96 13.07 26.51 -2.40
CA SER A 96 14.07 27.60 -2.40
C SER A 96 15.43 27.07 -2.82
N ASN A 97 16.45 27.92 -2.78
CA ASN A 97 17.85 27.48 -2.99
C ASN A 97 18.38 26.57 -1.87
N LYS A 98 17.63 26.44 -0.76
CA LYS A 98 17.98 25.66 0.42
C LYS A 98 17.07 24.45 0.63
N TYR A 99 15.84 24.52 0.13
CA TYR A 99 14.81 23.52 0.40
C TYR A 99 14.27 22.90 -0.88
N VAL A 100 14.17 21.57 -0.88
CA VAL A 100 13.51 20.80 -1.94
C VAL A 100 12.57 19.77 -1.33
N ILE A 101 11.34 19.73 -1.83
CA ILE A 101 10.38 18.67 -1.49
C ILE A 101 10.63 17.52 -2.46
N VAL A 102 10.86 16.33 -1.92
CA VAL A 102 11.01 15.10 -2.69
C VAL A 102 9.77 14.26 -2.45
N ASN A 103 8.99 14.04 -3.51
CA ASN A 103 7.89 13.09 -3.51
C ASN A 103 8.32 11.84 -4.29
N SER A 104 8.05 10.67 -3.74
CA SER A 104 8.35 9.38 -4.37
C SER A 104 7.14 8.48 -4.29
N VAL A 105 6.71 7.96 -5.44
CA VAL A 105 5.57 7.06 -5.58
C VAL A 105 6.07 5.69 -5.98
N GLY A 106 6.08 4.76 -5.03
CA GLY A 106 6.43 3.36 -5.25
C GLY A 106 5.24 2.54 -5.77
N LYS A 107 5.53 1.63 -6.70
CA LYS A 107 4.56 0.73 -7.34
C LYS A 107 5.00 -0.73 -7.20
N CYS A 108 4.09 -1.58 -6.76
CA CYS A 108 4.29 -3.03 -6.73
C CYS A 108 2.97 -3.75 -7.02
N GLY A 109 2.89 -4.46 -8.15
CA GLY A 109 1.62 -5.06 -8.61
C GLY A 109 0.55 -3.98 -8.78
N ASP A 110 -0.60 -4.16 -8.11
CA ASP A 110 -1.71 -3.19 -8.10
C ASP A 110 -1.60 -2.14 -6.97
N ALA A 111 -0.57 -2.22 -6.12
CA ALA A 111 -0.40 -1.31 -5.00
C ALA A 111 0.45 -0.09 -5.36
N LEU A 112 -0.04 1.08 -4.96
CA LEU A 112 0.63 2.37 -5.06
C LEU A 112 0.76 3.00 -3.67
N ARG A 113 1.96 3.52 -3.37
CA ARG A 113 2.25 4.24 -2.12
C ARG A 113 3.13 5.44 -2.42
N ALA A 114 2.83 6.56 -1.77
CA ALA A 114 3.59 7.79 -1.89
C ALA A 114 4.25 8.12 -0.55
N VAL A 115 5.48 8.63 -0.63
CA VAL A 115 6.24 9.17 0.50
C VAL A 115 6.74 10.53 0.09
N GLU A 116 6.69 11.49 1.00
CA GLU A 116 7.14 12.85 0.80
C GLU A 116 8.09 13.25 1.92
N ILE A 117 9.22 13.86 1.57
CA ILE A 117 10.15 14.44 2.55
C ILE A 117 10.61 15.84 2.09
N LEU A 118 11.04 16.64 3.06
CA LEU A 118 11.73 17.91 2.82
C LEU A 118 13.24 17.69 3.05
N ILE A 119 14.07 18.07 2.08
CA ILE A 119 15.52 18.08 2.22
C ILE A 119 16.00 19.53 2.36
N ASP A 120 16.88 19.75 3.34
CA ASP A 120 17.55 21.02 3.63
C ASP A 120 19.04 20.90 3.26
N ASP A 121 19.56 21.85 2.47
CA ASP A 121 21.00 22.05 2.31
C ASP A 121 21.55 23.03 3.37
N GLU A 122 22.19 22.48 4.40
CA GLU A 122 22.81 23.26 5.48
C GLU A 122 23.93 24.20 4.97
N ASN A 123 24.49 23.95 3.78
CA ASN A 123 25.56 24.74 3.19
C ASN A 123 25.06 25.84 2.26
N ALA A 124 23.78 25.84 1.88
CA ALA A 124 23.15 26.89 1.09
C ALA A 124 22.98 28.16 1.95
N GLY A 125 24.04 28.98 1.98
CA GLY A 125 24.20 30.10 2.89
C GLY A 125 22.98 31.03 3.03
N GLY A 126 22.53 31.19 4.27
CA GLY A 126 21.58 32.21 4.71
C GLY A 126 20.41 31.65 5.53
N PRO A 127 19.91 32.38 6.54
CA PRO A 127 18.69 32.01 7.25
C PRO A 127 17.49 32.16 6.31
N GLN A 128 17.13 31.08 5.62
CA GLN A 128 15.83 30.92 4.97
C GLN A 128 15.00 30.01 5.86
N PHE A 129 13.84 30.48 6.31
CA PHE A 129 12.88 29.63 7.00
C PHE A 129 11.92 29.06 5.94
N PRO A 130 11.67 27.74 5.90
CA PRO A 130 10.65 27.19 5.02
C PRO A 130 9.29 27.78 5.37
N ASP A 131 8.52 28.15 4.36
CA ASP A 131 7.10 28.42 4.53
C ASP A 131 6.35 27.08 4.60
N TYR A 132 6.02 26.67 5.82
CA TYR A 132 5.35 25.40 6.10
C TYR A 132 3.82 25.48 5.94
N SER A 133 3.24 26.62 5.53
CA SER A 133 1.78 26.80 5.52
C SER A 133 1.03 25.91 4.53
N ASN A 134 1.73 25.37 3.51
CA ASN A 134 1.15 24.62 2.39
C ASN A 134 1.56 23.14 2.33
N MET A 135 2.23 22.61 3.36
CA MET A 135 2.72 21.22 3.35
C MET A 135 1.66 20.23 3.87
N GLU A 136 0.64 19.95 3.06
CA GLU A 136 -0.40 18.94 3.38
C GLU A 136 0.17 17.52 3.57
N GLY A 137 1.35 17.21 3.00
CA GLY A 137 2.00 15.90 3.09
C GLY A 137 2.45 15.50 4.50
N PHE A 138 2.82 16.46 5.36
CA PHE A 138 3.25 16.17 6.74
C PHE A 138 2.11 15.80 7.68
N ASN A 139 0.85 16.07 7.31
CA ASN A 139 -0.31 15.61 8.10
C ASN A 139 -0.49 14.08 8.08
N TYR A 140 0.15 13.37 7.14
CA TYR A 140 0.02 11.91 7.01
C TYR A 140 1.18 11.11 7.61
N ALA A 141 2.28 11.76 8.01
CA ALA A 141 3.50 11.08 8.48
C ALA A 141 3.37 10.39 9.87
N VAL A 142 2.33 10.70 10.66
CA VAL A 142 2.18 10.19 12.03
C VAL A 142 1.22 8.98 12.12
N LEU A 143 0.56 8.56 11.04
CA LEU A 143 -0.56 7.59 11.07
C LEU A 143 -0.26 6.21 10.44
N SER A 144 1.00 5.82 10.25
CA SER A 144 1.39 4.47 9.79
C SER A 144 1.86 3.52 10.90
N GLY A 145 1.73 3.92 12.18
CA GLY A 145 1.91 3.04 13.34
C GLY A 145 0.58 2.65 13.98
N GLY A 146 -0.11 1.66 13.39
CA GLY A 146 -1.36 1.09 13.93
C GLY A 146 -1.67 -0.26 13.30
#